data_AF-A0A7J4KK86-F1
#
_entry.id   AF-A0A7J4KK86-F1
#
_cell.length_a   1.000
_cell.length_b   1.000
_cell.length_c   1.000
_cell.angle_alpha   90.00
_cell.angle_beta   90.00
_cell.angle_gamma   90.00
#
_symmetry.space_group_name_H-M   'P 1'
#
loop_
_entity.id
_entity.type
_entity.pdbx_description
1 polymer ?
#
loop_
_entity_poly.entity_id
_entity_poly.type
_entity_poly.pdbx_seq_one_letter_code
_entity_poly.pdbx_strand_id
1 'polypeptide(L)'
;METNKSINIAGMTCSSCERLITKAVESEGGKVHSISATSGKAVVDYQEGTLERIKTAIAASGYSVLDGAGKTVVVEPFEAEIKIFLKKLVDGEKELKTERKIVKMSMLSILALAAIGFFFYMTFWRGLPGIGARIPFLFYSGVSAVAITAAVAHYNSHRFQFTCMEGMMTGMTIGMIAGFLFGAVVGATNGMFIGSVFGMAVGMIAGAYCGKCCGIMGVMEGMMAGLMGGTMGAMLTVMMIADNLLLFMPLFVISCVAILAGLTYMIYHTAGKRSEGQLMLFSDFFLICLLLSVVTTVIVIFGPKSPVAI
;
A
#
# COMPACT_ATOMS: atom_id res chain seq x y z
N MET A 1 -17.87 21.48 -39.18
CA MET A 1 -17.27 20.36 -39.92
C MET A 1 -17.19 19.19 -38.97
N GLU A 2 -18.13 18.24 -39.07
CA GLU A 2 -18.03 16.95 -38.39
C GLU A 2 -17.00 16.12 -39.17
N THR A 3 -15.85 15.84 -38.56
CA THR A 3 -14.81 15.04 -39.17
C THR A 3 -14.77 13.70 -38.49
N ASN A 4 -15.50 12.74 -39.04
CA ASN A 4 -15.45 11.33 -38.69
C ASN A 4 -14.01 10.82 -38.85
N LYS A 5 -13.23 10.81 -37.76
CA LYS A 5 -11.85 10.33 -37.77
C LYS A 5 -11.76 9.01 -37.01
N SER A 6 -11.16 8.01 -37.66
CA SER A 6 -10.92 6.70 -37.08
C SER A 6 -9.63 6.70 -36.25
N ILE A 7 -9.71 6.30 -34.99
CA ILE A 7 -8.60 6.04 -34.09
C ILE A 7 -8.44 4.53 -33.97
N ASN A 8 -7.24 4.01 -34.23
CA ASN A 8 -6.94 2.60 -34.02
C ASN A 8 -6.52 2.39 -32.56
N ILE A 9 -7.12 1.43 -31.87
CA ILE A 9 -6.89 1.16 -30.45
C ILE A 9 -6.58 -0.33 -30.27
N ALA A 10 -5.43 -0.62 -29.68
CA ALA A 10 -4.99 -1.97 -29.32
C ALA A 10 -5.33 -2.29 -27.86
N GLY A 11 -5.65 -3.57 -27.59
CA GLY A 11 -6.00 -4.07 -26.25
C GLY A 11 -7.49 -4.28 -26.00
N MET A 12 -8.37 -3.98 -26.97
CA MET A 12 -9.79 -4.31 -26.88
C MET A 12 -10.02 -5.82 -27.08
N THR A 13 -10.58 -6.49 -26.07
CA THR A 13 -10.87 -7.94 -26.11
C THR A 13 -12.33 -8.29 -25.85
N CYS A 14 -13.14 -7.33 -25.38
CA CYS A 14 -14.56 -7.55 -25.09
C CYS A 14 -15.39 -6.26 -25.16
N SER A 15 -16.72 -6.40 -25.11
CA SER A 15 -17.69 -5.29 -25.08
C SER A 15 -17.55 -4.38 -23.84
N SER A 16 -16.92 -4.86 -22.76
CA SER A 16 -16.57 -4.02 -21.61
C SER A 16 -15.46 -3.02 -21.94
N CYS A 17 -14.51 -3.40 -22.81
CA CYS A 17 -13.47 -2.49 -23.28
C CYS A 17 -14.06 -1.33 -24.10
N GLU A 18 -15.06 -1.62 -24.93
CA GLU A 18 -15.75 -0.61 -25.75
C GLU A 18 -16.43 0.45 -24.87
N ARG A 19 -17.05 0.03 -23.77
CA ARG A 19 -17.70 0.95 -22.81
C ARG A 19 -16.70 1.83 -22.06
N LEU A 20 -15.54 1.29 -21.68
CA LEU A 20 -14.48 2.04 -20.99
C LEU A 20 -13.89 3.11 -21.90
N ILE A 21 -13.58 2.74 -23.13
CA ILE A 21 -13.05 3.67 -24.14
C ILE A 21 -14.10 4.73 -24.48
N THR A 22 -15.38 4.37 -24.58
CA THR A 22 -16.46 5.35 -24.80
C THR A 22 -16.48 6.43 -23.72
N LYS A 23 -16.43 6.01 -22.44
CA LYS A 23 -16.39 6.96 -21.32
C LYS A 23 -15.14 7.83 -21.32
N ALA A 24 -13.97 7.27 -21.61
CA ALA A 24 -12.71 8.01 -21.66
C ALA A 24 -12.67 9.05 -22.79
N VAL A 25 -13.35 8.77 -23.90
CA VAL A 25 -13.50 9.71 -25.03
C VAL A 25 -14.50 10.82 -24.69
N GLU A 26 -15.64 10.47 -24.10
CA GLU A 26 -16.69 11.42 -23.71
C GLU A 26 -16.23 12.38 -22.61
N SER A 27 -15.39 11.93 -21.66
CA SER A 27 -14.87 12.78 -20.58
C SER A 27 -14.00 13.93 -21.07
N GLU A 28 -13.36 13.76 -22.24
CA GLU A 28 -12.53 14.79 -22.88
C GLU A 28 -13.26 15.55 -24.00
N GLY A 29 -14.59 15.39 -24.07
CA GLY A 29 -15.45 16.14 -25.00
C GLY A 29 -15.57 15.56 -26.41
N GLY A 30 -15.13 14.31 -26.63
CA GLY A 30 -15.32 13.58 -27.88
C GLY A 30 -16.69 12.89 -27.96
N LYS A 31 -17.28 12.80 -29.14
CA LYS A 31 -18.49 11.98 -29.39
C LYS A 31 -18.12 10.70 -30.13
N VAL A 32 -18.55 9.57 -29.61
CA VAL A 32 -18.29 8.26 -30.21
C VAL A 32 -19.43 7.86 -31.12
N HIS A 33 -19.12 7.51 -32.37
CA HIS A 33 -20.12 7.00 -33.33
C HIS A 33 -20.14 5.48 -33.41
N SER A 34 -18.97 4.83 -33.40
CA SER A 34 -18.88 3.37 -33.32
C SER A 34 -17.53 2.95 -32.76
N ILE A 35 -17.53 1.92 -31.92
CA ILE A 35 -16.32 1.24 -31.44
C ILE A 35 -16.53 -0.23 -31.70
N SER A 36 -15.51 -0.89 -32.23
CA SER A 36 -15.54 -2.32 -32.48
C SER A 36 -14.25 -2.96 -32.00
N ALA A 37 -14.36 -3.79 -30.97
CA ALA A 37 -13.28 -4.62 -30.45
C ALA A 37 -12.73 -5.58 -31.52
N THR A 38 -13.61 -6.10 -32.38
CA THR A 38 -13.26 -7.02 -33.46
C THR A 38 -12.36 -6.39 -34.53
N SER A 39 -12.51 -5.08 -34.77
CA SER A 39 -11.74 -4.34 -35.78
C SER A 39 -10.60 -3.51 -35.20
N GLY A 40 -10.54 -3.34 -33.87
CA GLY A 40 -9.54 -2.50 -33.21
C GLY A 40 -9.71 -1.01 -33.52
N LYS A 41 -10.92 -0.56 -33.92
CA LYS A 41 -11.16 0.82 -34.38
C LYS A 41 -12.28 1.50 -33.58
N ALA A 42 -12.04 2.77 -33.24
CA ALA A 42 -13.02 3.69 -32.70
C ALA A 42 -13.19 4.88 -33.64
N VAL A 43 -14.42 5.17 -34.06
CA VAL A 43 -14.77 6.35 -34.85
C VAL A 43 -15.29 7.41 -33.90
N VAL A 44 -14.54 8.50 -33.80
CA VAL A 44 -14.76 9.57 -32.81
C VAL A 44 -14.76 10.92 -33.52
N ASP A 45 -15.75 11.75 -33.18
CA ASP A 45 -15.78 13.16 -33.49
C ASP A 45 -15.16 13.97 -32.34
N TYR A 46 -14.20 14.82 -32.66
CA TYR A 46 -13.52 15.68 -31.69
C TYR A 46 -13.18 17.04 -32.32
N GLN A 47 -13.05 18.07 -31.47
CA GLN A 47 -12.65 19.41 -31.90
C GLN A 47 -11.12 19.52 -32.05
N GLU A 48 -10.63 20.31 -33.00
CA GLU A 48 -9.19 20.52 -33.21
C GLU A 48 -8.52 21.01 -31.91
N GLY A 49 -7.62 20.20 -31.34
CA GLY A 49 -6.95 20.44 -30.06
C GLY A 49 -7.27 19.43 -28.92
N THR A 50 -8.31 18.60 -29.06
CA THR A 50 -8.68 17.58 -28.04
C THR A 50 -8.09 16.19 -28.31
N LEU A 51 -7.52 15.95 -29.50
CA LEU A 51 -6.99 14.64 -29.89
C LEU A 51 -5.94 14.08 -28.91
N GLU A 52 -4.97 14.90 -28.50
CA GLU A 52 -3.91 14.48 -27.58
C GLU A 52 -4.44 14.17 -26.18
N ARG A 53 -5.49 14.89 -25.74
CA ARG A 53 -6.14 14.62 -24.45
C ARG A 53 -6.93 13.32 -24.48
N ILE A 54 -7.66 13.08 -25.56
CA ILE A 54 -8.40 11.84 -25.78
C ILE A 54 -7.43 10.63 -25.82
N LYS A 55 -6.30 10.75 -26.55
CA LYS A 55 -5.27 9.70 -26.56
C LYS A 55 -4.71 9.42 -25.17
N THR A 56 -4.45 10.47 -24.39
CA THR A 56 -3.95 10.37 -23.02
C THR A 56 -4.98 9.72 -22.09
N ALA A 57 -6.27 10.06 -22.22
CA ALA A 57 -7.35 9.45 -21.43
C ALA A 57 -7.56 7.96 -21.76
N ILE A 58 -7.45 7.59 -23.04
CA ILE A 58 -7.50 6.18 -23.49
C ILE A 58 -6.27 5.42 -22.95
N ALA A 59 -5.09 6.05 -22.97
CA ALA A 59 -3.86 5.48 -22.41
C ALA A 59 -3.94 5.31 -20.88
N ALA A 60 -4.48 6.29 -20.16
CA ALA A 60 -4.73 6.20 -18.71
C ALA A 60 -5.72 5.08 -18.36
N SER A 61 -6.59 4.71 -19.30
CA SER A 61 -7.52 3.58 -19.17
C SER A 61 -6.88 2.22 -19.51
N GLY A 62 -5.57 2.19 -19.81
CA GLY A 62 -4.80 0.97 -20.08
C GLY A 62 -4.81 0.50 -21.54
N TYR A 63 -5.23 1.33 -22.50
CA TYR A 63 -5.32 0.98 -23.92
C TYR A 63 -4.30 1.74 -24.77
N SER A 64 -3.72 1.07 -25.78
CA SER A 64 -2.70 1.68 -26.64
C SER A 64 -3.34 2.26 -27.90
N VAL A 65 -3.16 3.55 -28.17
CA VAL A 65 -3.60 4.18 -29.43
C VAL A 65 -2.52 4.03 -30.50
N LEU A 66 -2.89 3.59 -31.70
CA LEU A 66 -2.03 3.45 -32.87
C LEU A 66 -2.30 4.60 -33.83
N ASP A 67 -1.35 5.53 -33.99
CA ASP A 67 -1.45 6.56 -35.02
C ASP A 67 -1.19 6.00 -36.41
N GLY A 68 -1.71 6.66 -37.46
CA GLY A 68 -1.64 6.26 -38.88
C GLY A 68 -0.23 6.07 -39.46
N ALA A 69 0.82 6.20 -38.66
CA ALA A 69 2.21 5.88 -38.99
C ALA A 69 2.71 4.56 -38.35
N GLY A 70 1.84 3.76 -37.72
CA GLY A 70 2.20 2.46 -37.15
C GLY A 70 3.12 2.54 -35.92
N LYS A 71 3.28 3.71 -35.29
CA LYS A 71 3.95 3.82 -33.99
C LYS A 71 2.94 3.58 -32.88
N THR A 72 3.19 2.51 -32.13
CA THR A 72 2.59 2.27 -30.82
C THR A 72 2.91 3.45 -29.91
N VAL A 73 1.90 4.06 -29.29
CA VAL A 73 2.12 4.75 -28.02
C VAL A 73 2.52 3.65 -27.04
N VAL A 74 3.84 3.45 -26.93
CA VAL A 74 4.45 2.49 -26.02
C VAL A 74 4.07 2.96 -24.62
N VAL A 75 3.16 2.23 -23.97
CA VAL A 75 3.05 2.29 -22.50
C VAL A 75 4.45 1.95 -22.02
N GLU A 76 5.13 2.91 -21.38
CA GLU A 76 6.43 2.62 -20.81
C GLU A 76 6.28 1.40 -19.91
N PRO A 77 7.18 0.40 -20.00
CA PRO A 77 7.07 -0.79 -19.17
C PRO A 77 6.98 -0.35 -17.70
N PHE A 78 6.13 -0.99 -16.90
CA PHE A 78 5.97 -0.71 -15.47
C PHE A 78 7.32 -0.56 -14.72
N GLU A 79 8.35 -1.28 -15.18
CA GLU A 79 9.74 -1.13 -14.70
C GLU A 79 10.36 0.26 -14.96
N ALA A 80 10.10 0.87 -16.12
CA ALA A 80 10.59 2.20 -16.47
C ALA A 80 9.90 3.27 -15.63
N GLU A 81 8.58 3.18 -15.41
CA GLU A 81 7.85 4.10 -14.53
C GLU A 81 8.34 4.03 -13.09
N ILE A 82 8.54 2.82 -12.54
CA ILE A 82 9.11 2.63 -11.20
C ILE A 82 10.51 3.22 -11.11
N LYS A 83 11.37 2.98 -12.10
CA LYS A 83 12.73 3.55 -12.12
C LYS A 83 12.72 5.06 -12.16
N ILE A 84 11.81 5.67 -12.92
CA ILE A 84 11.64 7.12 -12.97
C ILE A 84 11.15 7.66 -11.62
N PHE A 85 10.19 6.98 -10.98
CA PHE A 85 9.70 7.34 -9.65
C PHE A 85 10.80 7.25 -8.57
N LEU A 86 11.54 6.13 -8.51
CA LEU A 86 12.68 6.00 -7.59
C LEU A 86 13.74 7.07 -7.86
N LYS A 87 14.04 7.33 -9.13
CA LYS A 87 15.02 8.37 -9.51
C LYS A 87 14.56 9.75 -9.06
N LYS A 88 13.29 10.10 -9.25
CA LYS A 88 12.71 11.37 -8.76
C LYS A 88 12.73 11.49 -7.24
N LEU A 89 12.53 10.38 -6.52
CA LEU A 89 12.64 10.29 -5.05
C LEU A 89 14.07 10.57 -4.57
N VAL A 90 15.07 10.10 -5.32
CA VAL A 90 16.50 10.27 -5.03
C VAL A 90 16.99 11.66 -5.42
N ASP A 91 16.66 12.11 -6.64
CA ASP A 91 17.11 13.39 -7.22
C ASP A 91 16.49 14.62 -6.53
N GLY A 92 15.39 14.44 -5.81
CA GLY A 92 14.88 15.45 -4.87
C GLY A 92 14.18 16.62 -5.55
N GLU A 93 13.39 16.35 -6.60
CA GLU A 93 12.52 17.36 -7.21
C GLU A 93 11.50 17.92 -6.19
N LYS A 94 11.11 19.18 -6.36
CA LYS A 94 10.19 19.89 -5.45
C LYS A 94 8.80 19.23 -5.37
N GLU A 95 8.42 18.39 -6.34
CA GLU A 95 7.13 17.69 -6.40
C GLU A 95 7.05 16.47 -5.45
N LEU A 96 8.17 15.89 -5.00
CA LEU A 96 8.20 14.73 -4.07
C LEU A 96 8.64 15.11 -2.64
N LYS A 97 8.44 16.37 -2.21
CA LYS A 97 8.85 16.81 -0.87
C LYS A 97 8.17 16.01 0.24
N THR A 98 6.88 15.73 0.08
CA THR A 98 6.06 14.96 1.03
C THR A 98 6.56 13.51 1.12
N GLU A 99 6.73 12.83 -0.01
CA GLU A 99 7.26 11.45 -0.05
C GLU A 99 8.65 11.33 0.56
N ARG A 100 9.56 12.22 0.16
CA ARG A 100 10.92 12.21 0.71
C ARG A 100 10.93 12.49 2.20
N LYS A 101 10.03 13.35 2.69
CA LYS A 101 9.89 13.62 4.12
C LYS A 101 9.40 12.37 4.84
N ILE A 102 8.37 11.68 4.34
CA ILE A 102 7.89 10.41 4.93
C ILE A 102 9.01 9.35 4.93
N VAL A 103 9.71 9.15 3.82
CA VAL A 103 10.83 8.19 3.73
C VAL A 103 11.97 8.54 4.70
N LYS A 104 12.34 9.82 4.83
CA LYS A 104 13.35 10.26 5.81
C LYS A 104 12.89 10.04 7.25
N MET A 105 11.62 10.33 7.54
CA MET A 105 11.04 10.08 8.87
C MET A 105 11.02 8.59 9.19
N SER A 106 10.68 7.73 8.23
CA SER A 106 10.71 6.27 8.37
C SER A 106 12.11 5.72 8.61
N MET A 107 13.13 6.20 7.87
CA MET A 107 14.52 5.79 8.11
C MET A 107 14.99 6.21 9.51
N LEU A 108 14.67 7.44 9.92
CA LEU A 108 15.07 7.97 11.23
C LEU A 108 14.34 7.26 12.38
N SER A 109 13.06 6.89 12.21
CA SER A 109 12.32 6.12 13.20
C SER A 109 12.81 4.68 13.34
N ILE A 110 13.19 4.01 12.24
CA ILE A 110 13.77 2.66 12.30
C ILE A 110 15.07 2.70 13.11
N LEU A 111 15.95 3.66 12.83
CA LEU A 111 17.22 3.80 13.53
C LEU A 111 17.01 4.14 15.01
N ALA A 112 16.06 5.04 15.31
CA ALA A 112 15.70 5.38 16.68
C ALA A 112 15.11 4.19 17.46
N LEU A 113 14.20 3.42 16.87
CA LEU A 113 13.64 2.22 17.50
C LEU A 113 14.70 1.14 17.71
N ALA A 114 15.61 0.94 16.75
CA ALA A 114 16.73 0.01 16.90
C ALA A 114 17.67 0.43 18.03
N ALA A 115 17.98 1.73 18.15
CA ALA A 115 18.81 2.27 19.24
C ALA A 115 18.13 2.11 20.61
N ILE A 116 16.83 2.41 20.70
CA ILE A 116 16.04 2.21 21.92
C ILE A 116 16.01 0.73 22.30
N GLY A 117 15.71 -0.16 21.36
CA GLY A 117 15.70 -1.61 21.59
C GLY A 117 17.05 -2.13 22.06
N PHE A 118 18.15 -1.66 21.46
CA PHE A 118 19.51 -1.98 21.88
C PHE A 118 19.83 -1.48 23.31
N PHE A 119 19.39 -0.26 23.64
CA PHE A 119 19.55 0.31 24.98
C PHE A 119 18.82 -0.51 26.05
N PHE A 120 17.55 -0.86 25.82
CA PHE A 120 16.77 -1.72 26.73
C PHE A 120 17.35 -3.14 26.85
N TYR A 121 17.90 -3.68 25.76
CA TYR A 121 18.63 -4.94 25.80
C TYR A 121 19.83 -4.88 26.75
N MET A 122 20.67 -3.86 26.62
CA MET A 122 21.86 -3.70 27.47
C MET A 122 21.56 -3.45 28.94
N THR A 123 20.47 -2.74 29.27
CA THR A 123 20.16 -2.32 30.64
C THR A 123 19.30 -3.32 31.41
N PHE A 124 18.23 -3.85 30.80
CA PHE A 124 17.19 -4.58 31.52
C PHE A 124 17.06 -6.04 31.09
N TRP A 125 17.16 -6.32 29.78
CA TRP A 125 16.81 -7.64 29.24
C TRP A 125 17.95 -8.66 29.18
N ARG A 126 19.20 -8.27 29.43
CA ARG A 126 20.36 -9.18 29.47
C ARG A 126 20.22 -10.35 30.46
N GLY A 127 19.43 -10.20 31.51
CA GLY A 127 19.25 -11.21 32.56
C GLY A 127 18.13 -12.21 32.34
N LEU A 128 17.30 -12.06 31.28
CA LEU A 128 16.11 -12.90 31.09
C LEU A 128 16.41 -14.15 30.23
N PRO A 129 15.92 -15.34 30.65
CA PRO A 129 16.13 -16.57 29.90
C PRO A 129 15.37 -16.55 28.55
N GLY A 130 16.08 -16.94 27.48
CA GLY A 130 15.51 -17.06 26.14
C GLY A 130 15.33 -15.75 25.37
N ILE A 131 15.86 -14.61 25.86
CA ILE A 131 15.69 -13.33 25.16
C ILE A 131 16.39 -13.32 23.79
N GLY A 132 17.52 -14.03 23.65
CA GLY A 132 18.32 -14.08 22.42
C GLY A 132 17.52 -14.57 21.20
N ALA A 133 16.65 -15.57 21.41
CA ALA A 133 15.78 -16.09 20.34
C ALA A 133 14.67 -15.12 19.95
N ARG A 134 14.29 -14.17 20.83
CA ARG A 134 13.21 -13.20 20.60
C ARG A 134 13.68 -11.90 19.92
N ILE A 135 14.99 -11.63 19.90
CA ILE A 135 15.57 -10.41 19.31
C ILE A 135 15.14 -10.18 17.84
N PRO A 136 15.17 -11.18 16.95
CA PRO A 136 14.75 -10.98 15.56
C PRO A 136 13.28 -10.54 15.46
N PHE A 137 12.40 -11.11 16.28
CA PHE A 137 10.97 -10.76 16.30
C PHE A 137 10.72 -9.35 16.80
N LEU A 138 11.50 -8.87 17.79
CA LEU A 138 11.44 -7.47 18.23
C LEU A 138 11.86 -6.51 17.11
N PHE A 139 12.91 -6.86 16.35
CA PHE A 139 13.31 -6.06 15.19
C PHE A 139 12.22 -6.03 14.11
N TYR A 140 11.63 -7.19 13.78
CA TYR A 140 10.52 -7.27 12.83
C TYR A 140 9.29 -6.48 13.29
N SER A 141 9.02 -6.42 14.61
CA SER A 141 7.94 -5.59 15.17
C SER A 141 8.16 -4.10 14.91
N GLY A 142 9.41 -3.63 15.06
CA GLY A 142 9.79 -2.23 14.81
C GLY A 142 9.66 -1.86 13.34
N VAL A 143 10.18 -2.72 12.44
CA VAL A 143 10.05 -2.52 10.98
C VAL A 143 8.58 -2.50 10.57
N SER A 144 7.77 -3.42 11.08
CA SER A 144 6.34 -3.48 10.80
C SER A 144 5.61 -2.23 11.29
N ALA A 145 5.88 -1.77 12.51
CA ALA A 145 5.29 -0.56 13.07
C ALA A 145 5.60 0.68 12.21
N VAL A 146 6.84 0.83 11.75
CA VAL A 146 7.22 1.94 10.88
C VAL A 146 6.54 1.83 9.52
N ALA A 147 6.52 0.65 8.90
CA ALA A 147 5.91 0.45 7.59
C ALA A 147 4.41 0.78 7.59
N ILE A 148 3.68 0.33 8.60
CA ILE A 148 2.24 0.60 8.74
C ILE A 148 2.00 2.08 9.01
N THR A 149 2.76 2.70 9.92
CA THR A 149 2.60 4.12 10.23
C THR A 149 2.96 4.99 9.03
N ALA A 150 3.94 4.60 8.22
CA ALA A 150 4.28 5.26 6.95
C ALA A 150 3.11 5.19 5.96
N ALA A 151 2.48 4.03 5.80
CA ALA A 151 1.32 3.88 4.93
C ALA A 151 0.12 4.72 5.41
N VAL A 152 -0.16 4.73 6.72
CA VAL A 152 -1.22 5.56 7.33
C VAL A 152 -0.92 7.06 7.19
N ALA A 153 0.34 7.47 7.39
CA ALA A 153 0.75 8.86 7.22
C ALA A 153 0.61 9.33 5.77
N HIS A 154 0.98 8.47 4.81
CA HIS A 154 0.83 8.73 3.39
C HIS A 154 -0.63 8.79 2.94
N TYR A 155 -1.47 7.92 3.50
CA TYR A 155 -2.92 7.99 3.33
C TYR A 155 -3.48 9.32 3.87
N ASN A 156 -3.08 9.71 5.09
CA ASN A 156 -3.56 10.95 5.72
C ASN A 156 -3.14 12.22 4.97
N SER A 157 -1.97 12.25 4.34
CA SER A 157 -1.53 13.40 3.55
C SER A 157 -2.31 13.59 2.25
N HIS A 158 -2.90 12.51 1.71
CA HIS A 158 -3.57 12.52 0.40
C HIS A 158 -5.09 12.25 0.46
N ARG A 159 -5.68 12.06 1.64
CA ARG A 159 -7.08 11.62 1.83
C ARG A 159 -8.19 12.48 1.20
N PHE A 160 -7.88 13.70 0.75
CA PHE A 160 -8.86 14.60 0.12
C PHE A 160 -9.07 14.36 -1.38
N GLN A 161 -8.28 13.46 -1.99
CA GLN A 161 -8.26 13.26 -3.45
C GLN A 161 -8.75 11.87 -3.89
N PHE A 162 -9.19 10.99 -2.98
CA PHE A 162 -9.51 9.60 -3.32
C PHE A 162 -10.96 9.35 -3.69
N THR A 163 -11.15 8.40 -4.61
CA THR A 163 -12.46 7.78 -4.86
C THR A 163 -12.82 6.78 -3.75
N CYS A 164 -14.10 6.47 -3.62
CA CYS A 164 -14.56 5.49 -2.63
C CYS A 164 -13.94 4.09 -2.84
N MET A 165 -13.66 3.72 -4.10
CA MET A 165 -13.04 2.43 -4.43
C MET A 165 -11.58 2.36 -3.96
N GLU A 166 -10.81 3.43 -4.12
CA GLU A 166 -9.44 3.54 -3.61
C GLU A 166 -9.41 3.55 -2.07
N GLY A 167 -10.36 4.23 -1.44
CA GLY A 167 -10.50 4.25 0.02
C GLY A 167 -10.80 2.85 0.60
N MET A 168 -11.64 2.06 -0.07
CA MET A 168 -11.86 0.66 0.31
C MET A 168 -10.60 -0.20 0.14
N MET A 169 -9.89 -0.06 -0.99
CA MET A 169 -8.64 -0.80 -1.22
C MET A 169 -7.55 -0.45 -0.19
N THR A 170 -7.38 0.83 0.12
CA THR A 170 -6.41 1.31 1.12
C THR A 170 -6.78 0.86 2.54
N GLY A 171 -8.05 0.92 2.92
CA GLY A 171 -8.54 0.41 4.21
C GLY A 171 -8.31 -1.09 4.38
N MET A 172 -8.62 -1.87 3.33
CA MET A 172 -8.41 -3.32 3.33
C MET A 172 -6.91 -3.68 3.42
N THR A 173 -6.07 -3.07 2.60
CA THR A 173 -4.62 -3.38 2.56
C THR A 173 -3.92 -3.00 3.86
N ILE A 174 -4.16 -1.79 4.39
CA ILE A 174 -3.54 -1.35 5.65
C ILE A 174 -4.07 -2.18 6.82
N GLY A 175 -5.38 -2.43 6.89
CA GLY A 175 -5.99 -3.22 7.96
C GLY A 175 -5.49 -4.67 7.97
N MET A 176 -5.44 -5.30 6.80
CA MET A 176 -4.92 -6.65 6.64
C MET A 176 -3.44 -6.73 7.01
N ILE A 177 -2.58 -5.93 6.39
CA ILE A 177 -1.12 -6.00 6.60
C ILE A 177 -0.76 -5.65 8.05
N ALA A 178 -1.46 -4.69 8.67
CA ALA A 178 -1.25 -4.36 10.06
C ALA A 178 -1.59 -5.55 10.99
N GLY A 179 -2.76 -6.15 10.83
CA GLY A 179 -3.13 -7.32 11.63
C GLY A 179 -2.23 -8.51 11.36
N PHE A 180 -1.81 -8.70 10.11
CA PHE A 180 -1.01 -9.82 9.67
C PHE A 180 0.41 -9.77 10.22
N LEU A 181 1.09 -8.63 10.17
CA LEU A 181 2.45 -8.46 10.68
C LEU A 181 2.50 -8.55 12.22
N PHE A 182 1.63 -7.82 12.92
CA PHE A 182 1.61 -7.86 14.39
C PHE A 182 1.12 -9.19 14.94
N GLY A 183 0.10 -9.79 14.29
CA GLY A 183 -0.38 -11.12 14.63
C GLY A 183 0.68 -12.21 14.39
N ALA A 184 1.47 -12.09 13.32
CA ALA A 184 2.60 -12.98 13.06
C ALA A 184 3.70 -12.88 14.12
N VAL A 185 4.15 -11.66 14.45
CA VAL A 185 5.22 -11.45 15.43
C VAL A 185 4.83 -11.99 16.82
N VAL A 186 3.61 -11.71 17.27
CA VAL A 186 3.13 -12.16 18.58
C VAL A 186 2.73 -13.64 18.55
N GLY A 187 2.21 -14.14 17.44
CA GLY A 187 1.88 -15.56 17.25
C GLY A 187 3.10 -16.46 17.36
N ALA A 188 4.23 -16.05 16.78
CA ALA A 188 5.50 -16.75 16.87
C ALA A 188 6.06 -16.90 18.31
N THR A 189 5.77 -15.94 19.19
CA THR A 189 6.41 -15.82 20.51
C THR A 189 5.52 -16.24 21.67
N ASN A 190 4.22 -16.00 21.57
CA ASN A 190 3.25 -16.28 22.65
C ASN A 190 2.17 -17.29 22.24
N GLY A 191 2.13 -17.68 20.97
CA GLY A 191 1.17 -18.64 20.42
C GLY A 191 -0.04 -18.01 19.75
N MET A 192 -0.83 -18.89 19.13
CA MET A 192 -1.92 -18.53 18.20
C MET A 192 -2.96 -17.60 18.82
N PHE A 193 -3.39 -17.86 20.06
CA PHE A 193 -4.49 -17.11 20.68
C PHE A 193 -4.12 -15.63 20.90
N ILE A 194 -3.01 -15.36 21.57
CA ILE A 194 -2.58 -13.99 21.87
C ILE A 194 -2.16 -13.27 20.59
N GLY A 195 -1.48 -13.97 19.67
CA GLY A 195 -1.17 -13.42 18.35
C GLY A 195 -2.41 -13.00 17.59
N SER A 196 -3.44 -13.86 17.55
CA SER A 196 -4.68 -13.57 16.83
C SER A 196 -5.42 -12.40 17.46
N VAL A 197 -5.60 -12.39 18.79
CA VAL A 197 -6.32 -11.32 19.49
C VAL A 197 -5.62 -9.97 19.30
N PHE A 198 -4.29 -9.94 19.44
CA PHE A 198 -3.53 -8.71 19.26
C PHE A 198 -3.52 -8.23 17.81
N GLY A 199 -3.24 -9.14 16.86
CA GLY A 199 -3.27 -8.83 15.42
C GLY A 199 -4.64 -8.34 14.97
N MET A 200 -5.72 -9.00 15.40
CA MET A 200 -7.09 -8.55 15.11
C MET A 200 -7.34 -7.14 15.63
N ALA A 201 -6.97 -6.84 16.88
CA ALA A 201 -7.19 -5.52 17.47
C ALA A 201 -6.44 -4.42 16.69
N VAL A 202 -5.16 -4.61 16.41
CA VAL A 202 -4.36 -3.62 15.68
C VAL A 202 -4.85 -3.46 14.24
N GLY A 203 -5.12 -4.57 13.55
CA GLY A 203 -5.63 -4.58 12.17
C GLY A 203 -6.98 -3.91 12.05
N MET A 204 -7.93 -4.21 12.95
CA MET A 204 -9.26 -3.60 12.94
C MET A 204 -9.19 -2.09 13.19
N ILE A 205 -8.37 -1.64 14.14
CA ILE A 205 -8.22 -0.21 14.44
C ILE A 205 -7.61 0.54 13.26
N ALA A 206 -6.52 0.01 12.69
CA ALA A 206 -5.82 0.61 11.55
C ALA A 206 -6.70 0.62 10.29
N GLY A 207 -7.36 -0.50 9.98
CA GLY A 207 -8.27 -0.65 8.84
C GLY A 207 -9.50 0.24 8.97
N ALA A 208 -10.14 0.27 10.15
CA ALA A 208 -11.27 1.16 10.40
C ALA A 208 -10.87 2.63 10.29
N TYR A 209 -9.68 3.02 10.78
CA TYR A 209 -9.20 4.39 10.69
C TYR A 209 -9.01 4.83 9.23
N CYS A 210 -8.38 4.00 8.39
CA CYS A 210 -8.19 4.31 6.97
C CYS A 210 -9.48 4.17 6.14
N GLY A 211 -10.41 3.32 6.56
CA GLY A 211 -11.71 3.14 5.89
C GLY A 211 -12.71 4.28 6.10
N LYS A 212 -12.46 5.18 7.06
CA LYS A 212 -13.38 6.29 7.40
C LYS A 212 -13.66 7.26 6.25
N CYS A 213 -12.78 7.39 5.25
CA CYS A 213 -13.02 8.27 4.10
C CYS A 213 -14.22 7.84 3.25
N CYS A 214 -14.62 6.58 3.32
CA CYS A 214 -15.72 6.00 2.53
C CYS A 214 -17.00 5.81 3.33
N GLY A 215 -17.12 6.48 4.48
CA GLY A 215 -18.23 6.30 5.40
C GLY A 215 -18.23 4.90 6.02
N ILE A 216 -19.43 4.36 6.29
CA ILE A 216 -19.59 3.10 7.02
C ILE A 216 -19.08 1.89 6.22
N MET A 217 -19.21 1.90 4.89
CA MET A 217 -18.78 0.80 4.02
C MET A 217 -17.28 0.55 4.15
N GLY A 218 -16.46 1.60 4.03
CA GLY A 218 -15.01 1.46 4.16
C GLY A 218 -14.57 1.05 5.57
N VAL A 219 -15.27 1.50 6.61
CA VAL A 219 -15.00 1.07 7.99
C VAL A 219 -15.28 -0.43 8.16
N MET A 220 -16.37 -0.95 7.57
CA MET A 220 -16.68 -2.38 7.62
C MET A 220 -15.63 -3.23 6.88
N GLU A 221 -15.23 -2.82 5.67
CA GLU A 221 -14.16 -3.49 4.90
C GLU A 221 -12.84 -3.51 5.68
N GLY A 222 -12.45 -2.38 6.26
CA GLY A 222 -11.22 -2.28 7.06
C GLY A 222 -11.26 -3.15 8.33
N MET A 223 -12.39 -3.22 9.03
CA MET A 223 -12.55 -4.10 10.19
C MET A 223 -12.49 -5.58 9.79
N MET A 224 -13.17 -5.97 8.71
CA MET A 224 -13.14 -7.36 8.23
C MET A 224 -11.72 -7.77 7.80
N ALA A 225 -11.02 -6.87 7.10
CA ALA A 225 -9.63 -7.07 6.70
C ALA A 225 -8.71 -7.25 7.92
N GLY A 226 -8.87 -6.44 8.96
CA GLY A 226 -8.12 -6.56 10.21
C GLY A 226 -8.39 -7.86 10.95
N LEU A 227 -9.65 -8.30 11.00
CA LEU A 227 -10.05 -9.57 11.62
C LEU A 227 -9.44 -10.77 10.89
N MET A 228 -9.51 -10.78 9.56
CA MET A 228 -8.92 -11.84 8.74
C MET A 228 -7.38 -11.81 8.79
N GLY A 229 -6.77 -10.64 8.66
CA GLY A 229 -5.30 -10.48 8.70
C GLY A 229 -4.72 -10.90 10.05
N GLY A 230 -5.34 -10.49 11.16
CA GLY A 230 -4.88 -10.82 12.51
C GLY A 230 -4.83 -12.32 12.81
N THR A 231 -5.91 -13.03 12.49
CA THR A 231 -6.01 -14.48 12.70
C THR A 231 -5.08 -15.26 11.78
N MET A 232 -5.02 -14.90 10.49
CA MET A 232 -4.13 -15.56 9.53
C MET A 232 -2.65 -15.36 9.88
N GLY A 233 -2.25 -14.20 10.41
CA GLY A 233 -0.84 -13.93 10.73
C GLY A 233 -0.33 -14.82 11.86
N ALA A 234 -1.12 -14.95 12.92
CA ALA A 234 -0.81 -15.81 14.04
C ALA A 234 -0.83 -17.30 13.65
N MET A 235 -1.79 -17.71 12.81
CA MET A 235 -1.86 -19.09 12.32
C MET A 235 -0.65 -19.47 11.46
N LEU A 236 -0.28 -18.64 10.49
CA LEU A 236 0.86 -18.91 9.60
C LEU A 236 2.16 -19.05 10.37
N THR A 237 2.40 -18.19 11.34
CA THR A 237 3.64 -18.25 12.12
C THR A 237 3.71 -19.48 13.01
N VAL A 238 2.61 -19.87 13.66
CA VAL A 238 2.59 -21.09 14.49
C VAL A 238 2.79 -22.35 13.66
N MET A 239 2.24 -22.42 12.44
CA MET A 239 2.48 -23.55 11.54
C MET A 239 3.95 -23.62 11.09
N MET A 240 4.57 -22.47 10.83
CA MET A 240 5.97 -22.40 10.38
C MET A 240 7.00 -22.59 11.50
N ILE A 241 6.60 -22.66 12.78
CA ILE A 241 7.51 -22.95 13.91
C ILE A 241 8.21 -24.31 13.71
N ALA A 242 7.50 -25.31 13.17
CA ALA A 242 8.03 -26.67 12.99
C ALA A 242 8.97 -26.81 11.78
N ASP A 243 8.85 -25.94 10.78
CA ASP A 243 9.66 -26.00 9.55
C ASP A 243 10.86 -25.04 9.62
N ASN A 244 10.69 -23.79 9.20
CA ASN A 244 11.77 -22.81 9.06
C ASN A 244 11.29 -21.37 9.29
N LEU A 245 10.76 -21.10 10.48
CA LEU A 245 10.22 -19.78 10.84
C LEU A 245 11.25 -18.64 10.68
N LEU A 246 12.51 -18.87 11.04
CA LEU A 246 13.57 -17.84 10.96
C LEU A 246 13.86 -17.36 9.54
N LEU A 247 13.67 -18.22 8.53
CA LEU A 247 13.86 -17.85 7.12
C LEU A 247 12.57 -17.32 6.49
N PHE A 248 11.41 -17.81 6.94
CA PHE A 248 10.10 -17.35 6.48
C PHE A 248 9.80 -15.91 6.90
N MET A 249 10.07 -15.54 8.16
CA MET A 249 9.72 -14.23 8.72
C MET A 249 10.30 -13.03 7.95
N PRO A 250 11.60 -12.98 7.58
CA PRO A 250 12.13 -11.85 6.81
C PRO A 250 11.52 -11.77 5.40
N LEU A 251 11.33 -12.90 4.71
CA LEU A 251 10.69 -12.92 3.39
C LEU A 251 9.27 -12.37 3.46
N PHE A 252 8.54 -12.76 4.50
CA PHE A 252 7.19 -12.32 4.75
C PHE A 252 7.08 -10.82 5.06
N VAL A 253 7.97 -10.29 5.90
CA VAL A 253 8.01 -8.84 6.20
C VAL A 253 8.39 -8.05 4.96
N ILE A 254 9.37 -8.52 4.17
CA ILE A 254 9.78 -7.86 2.92
C ILE A 254 8.63 -7.81 1.92
N SER A 255 7.87 -8.90 1.74
CA SER A 255 6.73 -8.91 0.83
C SER A 255 5.62 -7.96 1.30
N CYS A 256 5.32 -7.91 2.60
CA CYS A 256 4.35 -6.96 3.17
C CYS A 256 4.79 -5.50 2.96
N VAL A 257 6.07 -5.19 3.20
CA VAL A 257 6.63 -3.86 2.96
C VAL A 257 6.58 -3.50 1.47
N ALA A 258 6.83 -4.46 0.58
CA ALA A 258 6.71 -4.25 -0.87
C ALA A 258 5.26 -3.95 -1.29
N ILE A 259 4.27 -4.64 -0.72
CA ILE A 259 2.84 -4.36 -0.99
C ILE A 259 2.48 -2.96 -0.48
N LEU A 260 2.93 -2.56 0.72
CA LEU A 260 2.70 -1.20 1.22
C LEU A 260 3.40 -0.13 0.37
N ALA A 261 4.59 -0.41 -0.15
CA ALA A 261 5.27 0.48 -1.09
C ALA A 261 4.49 0.61 -2.41
N GLY A 262 3.92 -0.49 -2.92
CA GLY A 262 3.02 -0.49 -4.06
C GLY A 262 1.73 0.31 -3.81
N LEU A 263 1.17 0.23 -2.61
CA LEU A 263 0.03 1.06 -2.19
C LEU A 263 0.39 2.55 -2.20
N THR A 264 1.55 2.92 -1.65
CA THR A 264 2.07 4.29 -1.67
C THR A 264 2.25 4.79 -3.11
N TYR A 265 2.81 3.96 -3.99
CA TYR A 265 2.95 4.30 -5.41
C TYR A 265 1.60 4.54 -6.09
N MET A 266 0.62 3.65 -5.87
CA MET A 266 -0.73 3.81 -6.40
C MET A 266 -1.37 5.11 -5.92
N ILE A 267 -1.30 5.39 -4.62
CA ILE A 267 -1.82 6.64 -4.05
C ILE A 267 -1.16 7.86 -4.70
N TYR A 268 0.16 7.85 -4.87
CA TYR A 268 0.89 8.96 -5.48
C TYR A 268 0.45 9.21 -6.92
N HIS A 269 0.28 8.13 -7.70
CA HIS A 269 -0.15 8.23 -9.10
C HIS A 269 -1.58 8.76 -9.20
N THR A 270 -2.48 8.32 -8.31
CA THR A 270 -3.89 8.71 -8.29
C THR A 270 -4.11 10.14 -7.78
N ALA A 271 -3.40 10.56 -6.73
CA ALA A 271 -3.61 11.87 -6.10
C ALA A 271 -3.26 13.06 -7.00
N GLY A 272 -2.43 12.85 -8.04
CA GLY A 272 -1.99 13.89 -8.96
C GLY A 272 -1.26 15.05 -8.24
N LYS A 273 -0.90 16.10 -8.99
CA LYS A 273 -0.08 17.22 -8.48
C LYS A 273 -0.84 18.21 -7.57
N ARG A 274 -2.07 17.93 -7.13
CA ARG A 274 -2.96 18.93 -6.50
C ARG A 274 -3.23 18.68 -5.01
N SER A 275 -2.75 19.67 -4.25
CA SER A 275 -2.94 19.96 -2.82
C SER A 275 -2.42 18.90 -1.85
N GLU A 276 -1.23 19.17 -1.30
CA GLU A 276 -0.70 18.53 -0.10
C GLU A 276 -1.68 18.75 1.06
N GLY A 277 -2.18 17.68 1.67
CA GLY A 277 -2.95 17.73 2.91
C GLY A 277 -2.08 18.04 4.14
N GLN A 278 -2.67 17.95 5.34
CA GLN A 278 -1.92 18.13 6.58
C GLN A 278 -0.93 16.98 6.77
N LEU A 279 0.35 17.29 6.59
CA LEU A 279 1.44 16.36 6.83
C LEU A 279 1.56 16.07 8.33
N MET A 280 1.57 14.79 8.73
CA MET A 280 1.82 14.42 10.13
C MET A 280 3.18 14.97 10.60
N LEU A 281 3.20 15.54 11.80
CA LEU A 281 4.44 16.01 12.42
C LEU A 281 5.32 14.80 12.75
N PHE A 282 6.64 14.99 12.73
CA PHE A 282 7.59 13.92 13.03
C PHE A 282 7.39 13.32 14.43
N SER A 283 7.00 14.14 15.41
CA SER A 283 6.69 13.70 16.77
C SER A 283 5.55 12.68 16.82
N ASP A 284 4.48 12.95 16.09
CA ASP A 284 3.25 12.15 16.13
C ASP A 284 3.49 10.82 15.41
N PHE A 285 4.21 10.86 14.28
CA PHE A 285 4.67 9.69 13.57
C PHE A 285 5.52 8.78 14.46
N PHE A 286 6.53 9.34 15.13
CA PHE A 286 7.42 8.60 16.00
C PHE A 286 6.69 8.04 17.23
N LEU A 287 5.77 8.80 17.82
CA LEU A 287 5.02 8.39 19.01
C LEU A 287 4.11 7.20 18.71
N ILE A 288 3.42 7.19 17.56
CA ILE A 288 2.60 6.05 17.13
C ILE A 288 3.47 4.80 16.90
N CYS A 289 4.62 4.95 16.21
CA CYS A 289 5.55 3.85 16.00
C CYS A 289 6.09 3.29 17.32
N LEU A 290 6.49 4.18 18.24
CA LEU A 290 6.98 3.83 19.57
C LEU A 290 5.90 3.10 20.36
N LEU A 291 4.68 3.60 20.38
CA LEU A 291 3.56 2.99 21.10
C LEU A 291 3.28 1.58 20.58
N LEU A 292 3.13 1.41 19.26
CA LEU A 292 2.90 0.08 18.66
C LEU A 292 4.04 -0.89 18.96
N SER A 293 5.29 -0.43 18.85
CA SER A 293 6.48 -1.26 19.13
C SER A 293 6.59 -1.63 20.61
N VAL A 294 6.33 -0.69 21.53
CA VAL A 294 6.37 -0.92 22.98
C VAL A 294 5.26 -1.88 23.40
N VAL A 295 4.02 -1.66 22.95
CA VAL A 295 2.89 -2.56 23.27
C VAL A 295 3.18 -3.97 22.76
N THR A 296 3.67 -4.11 21.54
CA THR A 296 4.05 -5.42 20.99
C THR A 296 5.17 -6.07 21.82
N THR A 297 6.19 -5.30 22.20
CA THR A 297 7.32 -5.79 23.00
C THR A 297 6.88 -6.24 24.40
N VAL A 298 6.00 -5.48 25.06
CA VAL A 298 5.44 -5.86 26.36
C VAL A 298 4.68 -7.18 26.26
N ILE A 299 3.87 -7.35 25.21
CA ILE A 299 3.14 -8.60 24.98
C ILE A 299 4.13 -9.74 24.74
N VAL A 300 5.11 -9.59 23.83
CA VAL A 300 6.11 -10.64 23.53
C VAL A 300 6.91 -11.10 24.76
N ILE A 301 7.12 -10.21 25.74
CA ILE A 301 7.95 -10.53 26.92
C ILE A 301 7.12 -11.05 28.09
N PHE A 302 5.97 -10.43 28.38
CA PHE A 302 5.16 -10.70 29.56
C PHE A 302 3.86 -11.47 29.27
N GLY A 303 3.55 -11.70 28.00
CA GLY A 303 2.34 -12.40 27.59
C GLY A 303 2.34 -13.87 28.04
N PRO A 304 1.16 -14.46 28.27
CA PRO A 304 1.03 -15.89 28.53
C PRO A 304 1.65 -16.67 27.36
N LYS A 305 2.37 -17.76 27.66
CA LYS A 305 3.02 -18.55 26.61
C LYS A 305 2.23 -19.81 26.36
N SER A 306 1.97 -20.11 25.08
CA SER A 306 1.47 -21.43 24.70
C SER A 306 2.61 -22.47 24.73
N PRO A 307 2.31 -23.77 24.87
CA PRO A 307 3.31 -24.84 24.85
C PRO A 307 4.09 -24.96 23.54
N VAL A 308 3.59 -24.34 22.47
CA VAL A 308 4.14 -24.42 21.10
C VAL A 308 5.01 -23.18 20.78
N ALA A 309 5.08 -22.20 21.67
CA ALA A 309 5.75 -20.93 21.43
C ALA A 309 7.21 -20.92 21.96
N ILE A 310 8.08 -20.13 21.30
CA ILE A 310 9.53 -20.05 21.54
C ILE A 310 9.91 -19.06 22.66
#